data_AF-A0A6G1S0X8-F1
#
_entry.id   AF-A0A6G1S0X8-F1
#
_cell.length_a   1.000
_cell.length_b   1.000
_cell.length_c   1.000
_cell.angle_alpha   90.00
_cell.angle_beta   90.00
_cell.angle_gamma   90.00
#
_symmetry.space_group_name_H-M   'P 1'
#
loop_
_entity.id
_entity.type
_entity.pdbx_description
1 polymer ?
#
loop_
_entity_poly.entity_id
_entity_poly.type
_entity_poly.pdbx_seq_one_letter_code
_entity_poly.pdbx_strand_id
1 'polypeptide(L)'
;EIKAHKVVLASCSPYFHAMFTNEMSESRQTHVTLHDIDPQALEQLVQYAYTAEIVVGEGNVQTLLPAASLLQLNGVRDACCKFLLSQLDPSNCLGIRGFADTHSCSDLLKSAHKYVLQHFVEVSKTEEFMLLPLKQVLD
;
A
#
# COMPACT_ATOMS: atom_id res chain seq x y z
N GLU A 1 6.44 -20.78 -3.40
CA GLU A 1 7.81 -20.29 -3.66
C GLU A 1 7.82 -19.56 -4.99
N ILE A 2 8.42 -18.37 -5.05
CA ILE A 2 8.49 -17.55 -6.27
C ILE A 2 9.95 -17.47 -6.69
N LYS A 3 10.27 -17.88 -7.91
CA LYS A 3 11.63 -17.82 -8.44
C LYS A 3 11.85 -16.47 -9.12
N ALA A 4 12.89 -15.75 -8.73
CA ALA A 4 13.24 -14.46 -9.29
C ALA A 4 14.76 -14.21 -9.27
N HIS A 5 15.20 -13.29 -10.12
CA HIS A 5 16.59 -12.87 -10.20
C HIS A 5 16.86 -11.76 -9.18
N LYS A 6 17.87 -11.99 -8.33
CA LYS A 6 18.31 -10.98 -7.33
C LYS A 6 18.59 -9.63 -7.96
N VAL A 7 19.23 -9.60 -9.13
CA VAL A 7 19.58 -8.35 -9.83
C VAL A 7 18.35 -7.55 -10.27
N VAL A 8 17.30 -8.21 -10.76
CA VAL A 8 16.06 -7.54 -11.18
C VAL A 8 15.38 -6.94 -9.96
N LEU A 9 15.19 -7.75 -8.90
CA LEU A 9 14.57 -7.29 -7.66
C LEU A 9 15.36 -6.15 -7.00
N ALA A 10 16.70 -6.25 -6.94
CA ALA A 10 17.59 -5.21 -6.42
C ALA A 10 17.56 -3.92 -7.23
N SER A 11 17.28 -3.99 -8.53
CA SER A 11 17.21 -2.79 -9.38
C SER A 11 15.89 -2.03 -9.21
N CYS A 12 14.80 -2.74 -8.96
CA CYS A 12 13.47 -2.14 -8.84
C CYS A 12 13.12 -1.74 -7.39
N SER A 13 13.66 -2.44 -6.39
CA SER A 13 13.33 -2.27 -4.98
C SER A 13 14.57 -1.98 -4.15
N PRO A 14 14.64 -0.81 -3.49
CA PRO A 14 15.74 -0.49 -2.58
C PRO A 14 15.78 -1.44 -1.36
N TYR A 15 14.63 -1.99 -0.93
CA TYR A 15 14.58 -3.01 0.12
C TYR A 15 15.37 -4.26 -0.29
N PHE A 16 15.09 -4.81 -1.48
CA PHE A 16 15.83 -5.95 -2.00
C PHE A 16 17.28 -5.59 -2.32
N HIS A 17 17.55 -4.38 -2.79
CA HIS A 17 18.91 -3.89 -2.99
C HIS A 17 19.71 -4.01 -1.70
N ALA A 18 19.25 -3.37 -0.63
CA ALA A 18 19.91 -3.38 0.67
C ALA A 18 20.07 -4.80 1.23
N MET A 19 19.06 -5.64 1.09
CA MET A 19 19.08 -7.04 1.54
C MET A 19 20.13 -7.89 0.79
N PHE A 20 20.35 -7.63 -0.50
CA PHE A 20 21.30 -8.38 -1.32
C PHE A 20 22.72 -7.79 -1.33
N THR A 21 22.88 -6.49 -1.07
CA THR A 21 24.19 -5.80 -1.08
C THR A 21 24.84 -5.67 0.29
N ASN A 22 24.08 -5.71 1.39
CA ASN A 22 24.69 -5.74 2.71
C ASN A 22 25.42 -7.07 2.94
N GLU A 23 26.54 -7.03 3.66
CA GLU A 23 27.29 -8.19 4.15
C GLU A 23 26.52 -9.02 5.21
N MET A 24 25.19 -8.97 5.19
CA MET A 24 24.28 -9.77 6.00
C MET A 24 24.12 -11.18 5.41
N SER A 25 23.68 -12.12 6.24
CA SER A 25 23.48 -13.54 5.92
C SER A 25 22.64 -13.77 4.65
N GLU A 26 21.65 -12.90 4.41
CA GLU A 26 20.70 -13.00 3.28
C GLU A 26 21.35 -12.82 1.90
N SER A 27 22.47 -12.09 1.82
CA SER A 27 23.24 -11.94 0.57
C SER A 27 23.69 -13.31 0.02
N ARG A 28 24.02 -14.26 0.92
CA ARG A 28 24.49 -15.61 0.61
C ARG A 28 23.37 -16.64 0.54
N GLN A 29 22.15 -16.30 0.95
CA GLN A 29 21.01 -17.20 0.93
C GLN A 29 20.41 -17.30 -0.48
N THR A 30 19.99 -18.50 -0.85
CA THR A 30 19.26 -18.78 -2.10
C THR A 30 17.74 -18.64 -1.94
N HIS A 31 17.25 -18.65 -0.69
CA HIS A 31 15.84 -18.52 -0.33
C HIS A 31 15.70 -17.42 0.72
N VAL A 32 14.71 -16.55 0.52
CA VAL A 32 14.38 -15.45 1.44
C VAL A 32 12.92 -15.63 1.84
N THR A 33 12.67 -15.60 3.14
CA THR A 33 11.30 -15.65 3.67
C THR A 33 10.88 -14.23 4.02
N LEU A 34 9.84 -13.74 3.33
CA LEU A 34 9.22 -12.47 3.65
C LEU A 34 8.03 -12.73 4.58
N HIS A 35 8.00 -12.03 5.71
CA HIS A 35 6.89 -12.04 6.64
C HIS A 35 5.99 -10.82 6.37
N ASP A 36 4.71 -10.93 6.74
CA ASP A 36 3.72 -9.85 6.65
C ASP A 36 3.38 -9.38 5.21
N ILE A 37 3.60 -10.24 4.21
CA ILE A 37 3.19 -9.99 2.82
C ILE A 37 2.26 -11.11 2.35
N ASP A 38 1.14 -10.71 1.76
CA ASP A 38 0.23 -11.65 1.10
C ASP A 38 0.92 -12.29 -0.13
N PRO A 39 0.86 -13.63 -0.28
CA PRO A 39 1.56 -14.32 -1.35
C PRO A 39 1.12 -13.89 -2.75
N GLN A 40 -0.16 -13.55 -2.94
CA GLN A 40 -0.68 -13.07 -4.22
C GLN A 40 -0.16 -11.65 -4.50
N ALA A 41 -0.16 -10.77 -3.50
CA ALA A 41 0.42 -9.44 -3.64
C ALA A 41 1.93 -9.50 -3.99
N LEU A 42 2.68 -10.40 -3.34
CA LEU A 42 4.11 -10.59 -3.64
C LEU A 42 4.32 -11.05 -5.09
N GLU A 43 3.53 -11.99 -5.58
CA GLU A 43 3.60 -12.45 -6.97
C GLU A 43 3.38 -11.29 -7.97
N GLN A 44 2.36 -10.46 -7.73
CA GLN A 44 2.10 -9.29 -8.58
C GLN A 44 3.25 -8.26 -8.53
N LEU A 45 3.84 -8.02 -7.37
CA LEU A 45 4.98 -7.10 -7.23
C LEU A 45 6.26 -7.64 -7.88
N VAL A 46 6.49 -8.95 -7.81
CA VAL A 46 7.60 -9.59 -8.52
C VAL A 46 7.38 -9.47 -10.02
N GLN A 47 6.16 -9.75 -10.52
CA GLN A 47 5.85 -9.60 -11.94
C GLN A 47 6.03 -8.16 -12.42
N TYR A 48 5.58 -7.17 -11.62
CA TYR A 48 5.82 -5.76 -11.89
C TYR A 48 7.31 -5.43 -12.02
N ALA A 49 8.20 -6.07 -11.24
CA ALA A 49 9.64 -5.86 -11.38
C ALA A 49 10.18 -6.32 -12.75
N TYR A 50 9.50 -7.24 -13.45
CA TYR A 50 9.89 -7.70 -14.79
C TYR A 50 9.17 -6.97 -15.91
N THR A 51 7.91 -6.58 -15.72
CA THR A 51 7.07 -6.01 -16.79
C THR A 51 6.94 -4.49 -16.70
N ALA A 52 7.22 -3.90 -15.52
CA ALA A 52 6.87 -2.52 -15.15
C ALA A 52 5.36 -2.21 -15.25
N GLU A 53 4.52 -3.24 -15.29
CA GLU A 53 3.06 -3.13 -15.39
C GLU A 53 2.39 -3.79 -14.19
N ILE A 54 1.38 -3.14 -13.63
CA ILE A 54 0.58 -3.68 -12.53
C ILE A 54 -0.88 -3.24 -12.64
N VAL A 55 -1.78 -4.15 -12.32
CA VAL A 55 -3.22 -3.89 -12.28
C VAL A 55 -3.64 -3.73 -10.83
N VAL A 56 -4.13 -2.54 -10.50
CA VAL A 56 -4.67 -2.21 -9.18
C VAL A 56 -6.19 -2.18 -9.25
N GLY A 57 -6.85 -2.84 -8.30
CA GLY A 57 -8.30 -2.87 -8.15
C GLY A 57 -8.71 -2.97 -6.69
N GLU A 58 -10.01 -2.93 -6.41
CA GLU A 58 -10.54 -2.92 -5.03
C GLU A 58 -10.15 -4.19 -4.25
N GLY A 59 -10.11 -5.34 -4.92
CA GLY A 59 -9.80 -6.63 -4.28
C GLY A 59 -8.33 -6.82 -3.91
N ASN A 60 -7.39 -6.07 -4.50
CA ASN A 60 -5.96 -6.22 -4.22
C ASN A 60 -5.29 -4.97 -3.64
N VAL A 61 -5.88 -3.77 -3.78
CA VAL A 61 -5.24 -2.54 -3.33
C VAL A 61 -4.89 -2.54 -1.83
N GLN A 62 -5.72 -3.19 -1.02
CA GLN A 62 -5.54 -3.29 0.43
C GLN A 62 -4.34 -4.16 0.83
N THR A 63 -4.00 -5.18 0.05
CA THR A 63 -2.81 -6.04 0.29
C THR A 63 -1.60 -5.56 -0.49
N LEU A 64 -1.82 -4.91 -1.65
CA LEU A 64 -0.77 -4.45 -2.53
C LEU A 64 -0.08 -3.18 -2.02
N LEU A 65 -0.83 -2.23 -1.48
CA LEU A 65 -0.26 -0.99 -0.93
C LEU A 65 0.72 -1.25 0.25
N PRO A 66 0.39 -2.05 1.29
CA PRO A 66 1.34 -2.37 2.35
C PRO A 66 2.57 -3.08 1.82
N ALA A 67 2.39 -4.07 0.93
CA ALA A 67 3.48 -4.83 0.35
C ALA A 67 4.41 -3.94 -0.49
N ALA A 68 3.84 -3.06 -1.32
CA ALA A 68 4.60 -2.08 -2.10
C ALA A 68 5.35 -1.08 -1.20
N SER A 69 4.74 -0.65 -0.10
CA SER A 69 5.37 0.24 0.88
C SER A 69 6.57 -0.44 1.56
N LEU A 70 6.40 -1.68 2.02
CA LEU A 70 7.45 -2.48 2.65
C LEU A 70 8.63 -2.72 1.70
N LEU A 71 8.33 -3.11 0.46
CA LEU A 71 9.33 -3.33 -0.58
C LEU A 71 9.84 -2.02 -1.22
N GLN A 72 9.38 -0.86 -0.75
CA GLN A 72 9.78 0.47 -1.23
C GLN A 72 9.58 0.67 -2.75
N LEU A 73 8.54 0.06 -3.30
CA LEU A 73 8.13 0.18 -4.71
C LEU A 73 7.22 1.41 -4.88
N ASN A 74 7.83 2.60 -4.88
CA ASN A 74 7.09 3.88 -4.92
C ASN A 74 6.13 3.98 -6.12
N GLY A 75 6.50 3.47 -7.30
CA GLY A 75 5.62 3.50 -8.48
C GLY A 75 4.31 2.74 -8.27
N VAL A 76 4.36 1.58 -7.61
CA VAL A 76 3.15 0.81 -7.27
C VAL A 76 2.37 1.49 -6.15
N ARG A 77 3.06 1.97 -5.12
CA ARG A 77 2.41 2.72 -4.02
C ARG A 77 1.62 3.90 -4.55
N ASP A 78 2.21 4.69 -5.45
CA ASP A 78 1.58 5.88 -6.02
C ASP A 78 0.39 5.51 -6.93
N ALA A 79 0.48 4.40 -7.66
CA ALA A 79 -0.64 3.85 -8.43
C ALA A 79 -1.80 3.43 -7.51
N CYS A 80 -1.51 2.74 -6.40
CA CYS A 80 -2.50 2.38 -5.38
C CYS A 80 -3.15 3.62 -4.75
N CYS A 81 -2.36 4.63 -4.38
CA CYS A 81 -2.88 5.90 -3.87
C CYS A 81 -3.80 6.59 -4.88
N LYS A 82 -3.41 6.66 -6.16
CA LYS A 82 -4.25 7.24 -7.22
C LYS A 82 -5.56 6.47 -7.41
N PHE A 83 -5.51 5.15 -7.36
CA PHE A 83 -6.70 4.32 -7.44
C PHE A 83 -7.65 4.61 -6.27
N LEU A 84 -7.14 4.61 -5.03
CA LEU A 84 -7.94 4.93 -3.83
C LEU A 84 -8.54 6.34 -3.89
N LEU A 85 -7.80 7.33 -4.40
CA LEU A 85 -8.33 8.68 -4.61
C LEU A 85 -9.51 8.70 -5.59
N SER A 86 -9.43 7.90 -6.66
CA SER A 86 -10.50 7.81 -7.66
C SER A 86 -11.76 7.10 -7.15
N GLN A 87 -11.62 6.29 -6.10
CA GLN A 87 -12.72 5.54 -5.48
C GLN A 87 -13.23 6.19 -4.19
N LEU A 88 -12.82 7.42 -3.87
CA LEU A 88 -13.29 8.14 -2.69
C LEU A 88 -14.81 8.37 -2.77
N ASP A 89 -15.52 7.83 -1.78
CA ASP A 89 -16.96 7.90 -1.63
C ASP A 89 -17.31 8.22 -0.17
N PRO A 90 -18.43 8.93 0.13
CA PRO A 90 -18.81 9.22 1.51
C PRO A 90 -18.93 7.97 2.38
N SER A 91 -19.26 6.81 1.81
CA SER A 91 -19.36 5.54 2.52
C SER A 91 -18.04 4.84 2.82
N ASN A 92 -16.94 5.17 2.12
CA ASN A 92 -15.64 4.48 2.28
C ASN A 92 -14.47 5.42 2.65
N CYS A 93 -14.71 6.74 2.65
CA CYS A 93 -13.67 7.75 2.81
C CYS A 93 -12.95 7.69 4.17
N LEU A 94 -13.62 7.21 5.22
CA LEU A 94 -13.03 7.09 6.56
C LEU A 94 -12.09 5.89 6.62
N GLY A 95 -12.49 4.76 6.02
CA GLY A 95 -11.63 3.60 5.81
C GLY A 95 -10.38 3.95 5.00
N ILE A 96 -10.54 4.67 3.89
CA ILE A 96 -9.41 5.13 3.06
C ILE A 96 -8.50 6.09 3.83
N ARG A 97 -9.07 7.03 4.62
CA ARG A 97 -8.29 7.93 5.49
C ARG A 97 -7.47 7.15 6.51
N GLY A 98 -8.07 6.20 7.22
CA GLY A 98 -7.37 5.37 8.22
C GLY A 98 -6.30 4.47 7.60
N PHE A 99 -6.57 3.94 6.41
CA PHE A 99 -5.60 3.17 5.64
C PHE A 99 -4.40 4.03 5.20
N ALA A 100 -4.66 5.26 4.74
CA ALA A 100 -3.62 6.21 4.36
C ALA A 100 -2.74 6.61 5.55
N ASP A 101 -3.36 6.79 6.73
CA ASP A 101 -2.66 7.09 7.99
C ASP A 101 -1.72 5.94 8.39
N THR A 102 -2.25 4.71 8.39
CA THR A 102 -1.50 3.49 8.74
C THR A 102 -0.29 3.27 7.84
N HIS A 103 -0.41 3.58 6.55
CA HIS A 103 0.66 3.39 5.57
C HIS A 103 1.48 4.66 5.27
N SER A 104 1.34 5.71 6.08
CA SER A 104 2.07 6.98 5.95
C SER A 104 1.96 7.61 4.55
N CYS A 105 0.85 7.38 3.86
CA CYS A 105 0.57 7.93 2.53
C CYS A 105 0.00 9.34 2.67
N SER A 106 0.87 10.31 2.91
CA SER A 106 0.49 11.68 3.28
C SER A 106 -0.38 12.40 2.24
N ASP A 107 -0.16 12.19 0.95
CA ASP A 107 -0.97 12.82 -0.12
C ASP A 107 -2.39 12.24 -0.20
N LEU A 108 -2.51 10.91 -0.04
CA LEU A 108 -3.80 10.23 0.05
C LEU A 108 -4.54 10.67 1.31
N LEU A 109 -3.85 10.74 2.46
CA LEU A 109 -4.42 11.17 3.74
C LEU A 109 -4.97 12.59 3.67
N LYS A 110 -4.20 13.55 3.14
CA LYS A 110 -4.64 14.95 2.98
C LYS A 110 -5.87 15.06 2.08
N SER A 111 -5.89 14.32 0.98
CA SER A 111 -6.98 14.37 0.00
C SER A 111 -8.24 13.70 0.55
N ALA A 112 -8.11 12.53 1.17
CA ALA A 112 -9.21 11.84 1.84
C ALA A 112 -9.77 12.69 2.99
N HIS A 113 -8.91 13.31 3.79
CA HIS A 113 -9.34 14.22 4.85
C HIS A 113 -10.09 15.44 4.32
N LYS A 114 -9.59 16.07 3.25
CA LYS A 114 -10.30 17.17 2.58
C LYS A 114 -11.67 16.74 2.07
N TYR A 115 -11.77 15.54 1.49
CA TYR A 115 -13.04 14.99 1.00
C TYR A 115 -14.04 14.78 2.15
N VAL A 116 -13.59 14.17 3.26
CA VAL A 116 -14.41 13.98 4.47
C VAL A 116 -14.95 15.31 4.99
N LEU A 117 -14.12 16.35 5.06
CA LEU A 117 -14.55 17.68 5.52
C LEU A 117 -15.57 18.33 4.57
N GLN A 118 -15.41 18.16 3.26
CA GLN A 118 -16.35 18.70 2.25
C GLN A 118 -17.71 17.99 2.29
N HIS A 119 -17.73 16.68 2.53
CA HIS A 119 -18.92 15.85 2.56
C HIS A 119 -19.35 15.44 3.98
N PHE A 120 -18.93 16.20 5.00
CA PHE A 120 -19.09 15.83 6.41
C PHE A 120 -20.54 15.53 6.80
N VAL A 121 -21.51 16.26 6.24
CA VAL A 121 -22.94 16.05 6.52
C VAL A 121 -23.44 14.69 6.01
N GLU A 122 -22.87 14.19 4.93
CA GLU A 122 -23.19 12.87 4.37
C GLU A 122 -22.43 11.78 5.13
N VAL A 123 -21.13 12.00 5.36
CA VAL A 123 -20.25 11.07 6.10
C VAL A 123 -20.75 10.84 7.53
N SER A 124 -21.19 11.89 8.24
CA SER A 124 -21.73 11.79 9.60
C SER A 124 -23.00 10.95 9.72
N LYS A 125 -23.69 10.67 8.61
CA LYS A 125 -24.87 9.78 8.57
C LYS A 125 -24.50 8.33 8.25
N THR A 126 -23.25 8.06 7.89
CA THR A 126 -22.78 6.71 7.58
C THR A 126 -22.51 5.91 8.85
N GLU A 127 -22.71 4.60 8.78
CA GLU A 127 -22.39 3.69 9.89
C GLU A 127 -20.89 3.72 10.22
N GLU A 128 -20.04 3.92 9.20
CA GLU A 128 -18.59 3.99 9.35
C GLU A 128 -18.17 5.16 10.28
N PHE A 129 -18.86 6.31 10.20
CA PHE A 129 -18.64 7.43 11.12
C PHE A 129 -19.13 7.14 12.54
N MET A 130 -20.27 6.45 12.70
CA MET A 130 -20.82 6.12 14.02
C MET A 130 -19.95 5.10 14.78
N LEU A 131 -19.16 4.31 14.05
CA LEU A 131 -18.21 3.35 14.60
C LEU A 131 -16.83 3.95 14.91
N LEU A 132 -16.58 5.22 14.54
CA LEU A 132 -15.29 5.86 14.81
C LEU A 132 -15.09 6.11 16.32
N PRO A 133 -13.87 5.89 16.84
CA PRO A 133 -13.53 6.27 18.20
C PRO A 133 -13.59 7.80 18.36
N LEU A 134 -14.10 8.26 19.51
CA LEU A 134 -14.29 9.68 19.86
C LEU A 134 -13.07 10.58 19.57
N LYS A 135 -11.84 10.06 19.68
CA LYS A 135 -10.61 10.79 19.35
C LYS A 135 -10.50 11.20 17.87
N GLN A 136 -11.01 10.38 16.96
CA GLN A 136 -10.98 10.66 15.51
C GLN A 136 -12.16 11.53 15.04
N VAL A 137 -13.19 11.68 15.89
CA VAL A 137 -14.33 12.58 15.65
C VAL A 137 -14.00 14.02 16.05
N LEU A 138 -13.07 14.19 16.99
CA LEU A 138 -12.63 15.49 17.51
C LEU A 138 -11.48 16.12 16.72
N ASP A 139 -10.90 15.38 15.77
CA ASP A 139 -9.79 15.78 14.89
C ASP A 139 -10.33 16.20 13.50
#